data_AF-A0A846Y4R5-F1
#
_entry.id   AF-A0A846Y4R5-F1
#
_cell.length_a   1.000
_cell.length_b   1.000
_cell.length_c   1.000
_cell.angle_alpha   90.00
_cell.angle_beta   90.00
_cell.angle_gamma   90.00
#
_symmetry.space_group_name_H-M   'P 1'
#
loop_
_entity.id
_entity.type
_entity.pdbx_description
1 polymer ?
#
loop_
_entity_poly.entity_id
_entity_poly.type
_entity_poly.pdbx_seq_one_letter_code
_entity_poly.pdbx_strand_id
1 'polypeptide(L)'
;MTTTAAETIQTIPIERIEPVRYPRWNPFTRIAFRFCFLYFGLFCALTPPIVFDLTGPIGRRLGHDVQFWHIRKLQPVLNWVGREVFGTEVQLYPTGVGDQAIFWVLLFCILVVAVAGTAVWSVLDRRRTHYRTLAGWYLVAIRILLAGQLLSFGFVKAIPTQMPEPSLTTLLTRYGDLTPMAVLWSQVGVSRPYEILLGAAEITAAILLLIPRTALLGAMLALIDTLQVVVLNMTFDVPEKISSTHLLFMSMLLLAPETQRLLRMLLFDRTTAPSTAPYPFRTTASRRIAALLQVALAVWMTVALVHSGWHAWRSGGPDRPKPPLYGIWSVSQYLRDGLPVPPLATDETRWKTVVFDYPRTLTYQRMDGTLASAPVDVDTTSHRIRLLEGAPRSRPMAPSDHTRNPSGSLVFQQPAPDEAVLTGELDGHQVTLTLDRIDPDSFPQRSAGFRWVQNRPNF
;
A
#
# COMPACT_ATOMS: atom_id res chain seq x y z
N MET A 1 -2.86 -6.62 -91.85
CA MET A 1 -2.71 -6.07 -90.49
C MET A 1 -3.40 -7.01 -89.53
N THR A 2 -2.64 -7.83 -88.82
CA THR A 2 -3.10 -8.55 -87.62
C THR A 2 -1.85 -9.08 -86.93
N THR A 3 -1.39 -8.36 -85.92
CA THR A 3 -0.21 -8.69 -85.11
C THR A 3 -0.73 -9.30 -83.81
N THR A 4 -0.47 -10.58 -83.59
CA THR A 4 -0.83 -11.30 -82.36
C THR A 4 0.27 -11.07 -81.33
N ALA A 5 -0.01 -10.32 -80.28
CA ALA A 5 0.91 -10.12 -79.17
C ALA A 5 0.82 -11.31 -78.19
N ALA A 6 1.95 -11.99 -77.98
CA ALA A 6 2.09 -13.02 -76.96
C ALA A 6 2.35 -12.35 -75.60
N GLU A 7 1.42 -12.54 -74.66
CA GLU A 7 1.51 -12.03 -73.30
C GLU A 7 2.45 -12.93 -72.48
N THR A 8 3.66 -12.44 -72.19
CA THR A 8 4.61 -13.13 -71.32
C THR A 8 4.20 -12.93 -69.86
N ILE A 9 3.69 -13.99 -69.22
CA ILE A 9 3.40 -14.00 -67.78
C ILE A 9 4.73 -13.91 -67.02
N GLN A 10 5.04 -12.75 -66.44
CA GLN A 10 6.10 -12.59 -65.46
C GLN A 10 5.68 -13.26 -64.15
N THR A 11 6.25 -14.44 -63.87
CA THR A 11 6.22 -15.05 -62.55
C THR A 11 7.01 -14.18 -61.56
N ILE A 12 6.31 -13.48 -60.67
CA ILE A 12 6.90 -12.78 -59.52
C ILE A 12 7.61 -13.83 -58.65
N PRO A 13 8.92 -13.69 -58.36
CA PRO A 13 9.59 -14.63 -57.48
C PRO A 13 9.00 -14.49 -56.07
N ILE A 14 8.49 -15.59 -55.53
CA ILE A 14 8.11 -15.70 -54.12
C ILE A 14 9.40 -15.48 -53.32
N GLU A 15 9.56 -14.27 -52.78
CA GLU A 15 10.67 -13.92 -51.90
C GLU A 15 10.64 -14.87 -50.72
N ARG A 16 11.61 -15.79 -50.70
CA ARG A 16 11.75 -16.81 -49.68
C ARG A 16 12.06 -16.06 -48.39
N ILE A 17 11.08 -15.91 -47.50
CA ILE A 17 11.25 -15.25 -46.20
C ILE A 17 12.36 -15.98 -45.45
N GLU A 18 13.57 -15.42 -45.46
CA GLU A 18 14.66 -15.98 -44.67
C GLU A 18 14.23 -15.94 -43.19
N PRO A 19 14.40 -17.04 -42.44
CA PRO A 19 14.07 -17.04 -41.03
C PRO A 19 14.95 -16.00 -40.34
N VAL A 20 14.32 -14.97 -39.77
CA VAL A 20 15.00 -13.90 -39.00
C VAL A 20 15.96 -14.55 -38.01
N ARG A 21 17.26 -14.48 -38.30
CA ARG A 21 18.31 -15.02 -37.43
C ARG A 21 18.49 -14.08 -36.26
N TYR A 22 17.81 -14.37 -35.15
CA TYR A 22 18.04 -13.64 -33.92
C TYR A 22 19.45 -13.93 -33.38
N PRO A 23 20.20 -12.90 -32.94
CA PRO A 23 21.52 -13.10 -32.36
C PRO A 23 21.43 -14.00 -31.12
N ARG A 24 22.41 -14.92 -31.00
CA ARG A 24 22.53 -15.79 -29.83
C ARG A 24 22.72 -14.95 -28.58
N TRP A 25 22.04 -15.31 -27.50
CA TRP A 25 22.27 -14.64 -26.22
C TRP A 25 23.64 -15.04 -25.70
N ASN A 26 24.37 -14.07 -25.13
CA ASN A 26 25.59 -14.40 -24.41
C ASN A 26 25.25 -15.31 -23.19
N PRO A 27 26.21 -16.08 -22.67
CA PRO A 27 25.96 -16.99 -21.55
C PRO A 27 25.38 -16.29 -20.31
N PHE A 28 25.87 -15.09 -20.00
CA PHE A 28 25.41 -14.30 -18.86
C PHE A 28 23.92 -13.93 -18.95
N THR A 29 23.45 -13.41 -20.09
CA THR A 29 22.04 -13.08 -20.33
C THR A 29 21.14 -14.30 -20.20
N ARG A 30 21.61 -15.49 -20.60
CA ARG A 30 20.85 -16.74 -20.42
C ARG A 30 20.71 -17.10 -18.94
N ILE A 31 21.78 -17.02 -18.18
CA ILE A 31 21.78 -17.31 -16.74
C ILE A 31 20.93 -16.28 -15.98
N ALA A 32 21.16 -15.00 -16.24
CA ALA A 32 20.40 -13.90 -15.65
C ALA A 32 18.91 -14.02 -15.95
N PHE A 33 18.54 -14.34 -17.19
CA PHE A 33 17.14 -14.57 -17.54
C PHE A 33 16.52 -15.73 -16.76
N ARG A 34 17.19 -16.88 -16.66
CA ARG A 34 16.69 -18.04 -15.89
C ARG A 34 16.52 -17.69 -14.41
N PHE A 35 17.49 -17.00 -13.84
CA PHE A 35 17.43 -16.53 -12.45
C PHE A 35 16.26 -15.56 -12.24
N CYS A 36 16.17 -14.49 -13.03
CA CYS A 36 15.07 -13.53 -12.90
C CYS A 36 13.71 -14.19 -13.11
N PHE A 37 13.59 -15.08 -14.10
CA PHE A 37 12.36 -15.81 -14.37
C PHE A 37 11.90 -16.61 -13.15
N LEU A 38 12.81 -17.37 -12.53
CA LEU A 38 12.49 -18.16 -11.34
C LEU A 38 12.26 -17.27 -10.12
N TYR A 39 13.17 -16.34 -9.85
CA TYR A 39 13.13 -15.48 -8.67
C TYR A 39 11.88 -14.60 -8.64
N PHE A 40 11.66 -13.77 -9.65
CA PHE A 40 10.49 -12.89 -9.69
C PHE A 40 9.21 -13.68 -9.95
N GLY A 41 9.26 -14.80 -10.67
CA GLY A 41 8.11 -15.69 -10.84
C GLY A 41 7.64 -16.27 -9.50
N LEU A 42 8.55 -16.80 -8.70
CA LEU A 42 8.27 -17.31 -7.36
C LEU A 42 7.85 -16.19 -6.41
N PHE A 43 8.54 -15.05 -6.43
CA PHE A 43 8.16 -13.89 -5.63
C PHE A 43 6.73 -13.44 -5.93
N CYS A 44 6.37 -13.23 -7.20
CA CYS A 44 5.01 -12.86 -7.56
C CYS A 44 3.98 -13.92 -7.15
N ALA A 45 4.31 -15.21 -7.30
CA ALA A 45 3.39 -16.29 -6.97
C ALA A 45 3.18 -16.49 -5.46
N LEU A 46 4.23 -16.27 -4.66
CA LEU A 46 4.22 -16.53 -3.23
C LEU A 46 3.93 -15.28 -2.39
N THR A 47 4.07 -14.09 -2.94
CA THR A 47 3.74 -12.83 -2.25
C THR A 47 2.25 -12.50 -2.45
N PRO A 48 1.41 -12.60 -1.41
CA PRO A 48 -0.04 -12.62 -1.55
C PRO A 48 -0.67 -11.43 -2.30
N PRO A 49 -0.28 -10.16 -2.06
CA PRO A 49 -0.93 -9.01 -2.71
C PRO A 49 -0.84 -9.03 -4.24
N ILE A 50 0.27 -9.50 -4.81
CA ILE A 50 0.60 -9.31 -6.23
C ILE A 50 -0.36 -10.07 -7.15
N VAL A 51 -0.61 -11.34 -6.86
CA VAL A 51 -1.57 -12.16 -7.65
C VAL A 51 -3.00 -11.86 -7.23
N PHE A 52 -3.23 -11.57 -5.94
CA PHE A 52 -4.58 -11.36 -5.43
C PHE A 52 -5.23 -10.10 -6.00
N ASP A 53 -4.47 -9.03 -6.30
CA ASP A 53 -5.01 -7.84 -6.96
C ASP A 53 -5.65 -8.15 -8.33
N LEU A 54 -5.14 -9.14 -9.06
CA LEU A 54 -5.68 -9.55 -10.36
C LEU A 54 -7.06 -10.20 -10.25
N THR A 55 -7.40 -10.76 -9.09
CA THR A 55 -8.69 -11.42 -8.85
C THR A 55 -9.85 -10.41 -8.72
N GLY A 56 -9.55 -9.11 -8.57
CA GLY A 56 -10.51 -8.02 -8.57
C GLY A 56 -11.62 -8.19 -7.53
N PRO A 57 -12.91 -7.98 -7.89
CA PRO A 57 -14.02 -8.07 -6.94
C PRO A 57 -14.19 -9.46 -6.29
N ILE A 58 -13.73 -10.53 -6.94
CA ILE A 58 -13.88 -11.90 -6.41
C ILE A 58 -12.93 -12.11 -5.23
N GLY A 59 -11.64 -11.78 -5.38
CA GLY A 59 -10.68 -11.91 -4.29
C GLY A 59 -11.10 -11.16 -3.05
N ARG A 60 -11.60 -9.93 -3.22
CA ARG A 60 -12.05 -9.12 -2.07
C ARG A 60 -13.19 -9.76 -1.27
N ARG A 61 -13.94 -10.71 -1.84
CA ARG A 61 -14.96 -11.50 -1.11
C ARG A 61 -14.39 -12.75 -0.44
N LEU A 62 -13.23 -13.25 -0.87
CA LEU A 62 -12.63 -14.49 -0.37
C LEU A 62 -11.96 -14.34 1.01
N GLY A 63 -11.88 -13.12 1.55
CA GLY A 63 -11.36 -12.85 2.90
C GLY A 63 -9.85 -13.03 3.04
N HIS A 64 -9.32 -12.55 4.17
CA HIS A 64 -7.87 -12.55 4.44
C HIS A 64 -7.28 -13.97 4.56
N ASP A 65 -8.08 -14.93 5.03
CA ASP A 65 -7.64 -16.31 5.20
C ASP A 65 -7.27 -16.99 3.89
N VAL A 66 -8.01 -16.71 2.82
CA VAL A 66 -7.72 -17.26 1.49
C VAL A 66 -6.49 -16.61 0.89
N GLN A 67 -6.34 -15.29 1.05
CA GLN A 67 -5.18 -14.56 0.53
C GLN A 67 -3.86 -15.08 1.09
N PHE A 68 -3.80 -15.43 2.38
CA PHE A 68 -2.57 -15.90 3.04
C PHE A 68 -2.51 -17.42 3.22
N TRP A 69 -3.42 -18.18 2.61
CA TRP A 69 -3.53 -19.62 2.80
C TRP A 69 -2.23 -20.36 2.48
N HIS A 70 -1.57 -20.02 1.36
CA HIS A 70 -0.32 -20.65 0.96
C HIS A 70 0.82 -20.34 1.93
N ILE A 71 0.89 -19.13 2.49
CA ILE A 71 1.88 -18.78 3.52
C ILE A 71 1.67 -19.61 4.77
N ARG A 72 0.41 -19.76 5.23
CA ARG A 72 0.09 -20.61 6.40
C ARG A 72 0.48 -22.07 6.17
N LYS A 73 0.31 -22.58 4.95
CA LYS A 73 0.75 -23.94 4.59
C LYS A 73 2.28 -24.07 4.58
N LEU A 74 2.99 -23.02 4.17
CA LEU A 74 4.46 -22.99 4.18
C LEU A 74 5.05 -22.69 5.55
N GLN A 75 4.26 -22.16 6.49
CA GLN A 75 4.72 -21.72 7.80
C GLN A 75 5.56 -22.78 8.56
N PRO A 76 5.24 -24.08 8.59
CA PRO A 76 6.11 -25.07 9.24
C PRO A 76 7.54 -25.10 8.67
N VAL A 77 7.66 -24.98 7.35
CA VAL A 77 8.95 -24.93 6.66
C VAL A 77 9.66 -23.61 6.96
N LEU A 78 8.93 -22.47 6.89
CA LEU A 78 9.49 -21.16 7.20
C LEU A 78 9.96 -21.06 8.65
N ASN A 79 9.23 -21.66 9.59
CA ASN A 79 9.60 -21.72 11.00
C ASN A 79 10.85 -22.57 11.21
N TRP A 80 10.96 -23.71 10.50
CA TRP A 80 12.18 -24.51 10.51
C TRP A 80 13.38 -23.73 9.98
N VAL A 81 13.25 -23.08 8.82
CA VAL A 81 14.33 -22.23 8.27
C VAL A 81 14.67 -21.08 9.21
N GLY A 82 13.66 -20.43 9.80
CA GLY A 82 13.84 -19.36 10.78
C GLY A 82 14.69 -19.81 11.97
N ARG A 83 14.41 -21.00 12.53
CA ARG A 83 15.18 -21.54 13.66
C ARG A 83 16.58 -22.00 13.25
N GLU A 84 16.71 -22.81 12.21
CA GLU A 84 17.99 -23.46 11.86
C GLU A 84 18.98 -22.51 11.18
N VAL A 85 18.49 -21.58 10.35
CA VAL A 85 19.36 -20.69 9.56
C VAL A 85 19.52 -19.33 10.23
N PHE A 86 18.45 -18.78 10.82
CA PHE A 86 18.43 -17.43 11.37
C PHE A 86 18.38 -17.38 12.90
N GLY A 87 18.26 -18.52 13.59
CA GLY A 87 18.19 -18.58 15.05
C GLY A 87 17.00 -17.83 15.64
N THR A 88 15.90 -17.66 14.89
CA THR A 88 14.75 -16.86 15.31
C THR A 88 13.42 -17.56 15.06
N GLU A 89 12.47 -17.37 15.96
CA GLU A 89 11.11 -17.83 15.76
C GLU A 89 10.34 -16.84 14.89
N VAL A 90 9.84 -17.32 13.76
CA VAL A 90 9.02 -16.53 12.85
C VAL A 90 7.57 -17.00 12.88
N GLN A 91 6.64 -16.06 12.74
CA GLN A 91 5.22 -16.35 12.62
C GLN A 91 4.52 -15.30 11.78
N LEU A 92 3.41 -15.71 11.15
CA LEU A 92 2.55 -14.80 10.40
C LEU A 92 1.58 -14.11 11.34
N TYR A 93 1.67 -12.79 11.41
CA TYR A 93 0.70 -11.95 12.09
C TYR A 93 -0.33 -11.38 11.10
N PRO A 94 -1.63 -11.40 11.42
CA PRO A 94 -2.69 -10.87 10.57
C PRO A 94 -2.80 -9.33 10.68
N THR A 95 -1.68 -8.63 10.56
CA THR A 95 -1.59 -7.17 10.68
C THR A 95 -1.65 -6.45 9.34
N GLY A 96 -1.50 -7.19 8.24
CA GLY A 96 -1.37 -6.62 6.89
C GLY A 96 -0.01 -5.96 6.62
N VAL A 97 0.96 -6.10 7.52
CA VAL A 97 2.32 -5.56 7.37
C VAL A 97 3.17 -6.47 6.49
N GLY A 98 3.82 -5.91 5.47
CA GLY A 98 4.65 -6.65 4.50
C GLY A 98 6.06 -7.06 4.96
N ASP A 99 6.65 -6.37 5.93
CA ASP A 99 8.04 -6.61 6.38
C ASP A 99 8.19 -7.50 7.62
N GLN A 100 7.23 -8.38 7.88
CA GLN A 100 7.34 -9.34 9.00
C GLN A 100 8.53 -10.29 8.80
N ALA A 101 9.15 -10.75 9.89
CA ALA A 101 10.29 -11.67 9.85
C ALA A 101 10.03 -12.92 8.99
N ILE A 102 8.80 -13.45 9.02
CA ILE A 102 8.41 -14.60 8.18
C ILE A 102 8.54 -14.32 6.67
N PHE A 103 8.30 -13.09 6.22
CA PHE A 103 8.44 -12.71 4.80
C PHE A 103 9.91 -12.54 4.39
N TRP A 104 10.79 -12.11 5.30
CA TRP A 104 12.24 -12.13 5.06
C TRP A 104 12.78 -13.56 4.93
N VAL A 105 12.31 -14.48 5.79
CA VAL A 105 12.66 -15.91 5.68
C VAL A 105 12.11 -16.52 4.38
N LEU A 106 10.87 -16.18 4.00
CA LEU A 106 10.31 -16.59 2.71
C LEU A 106 11.15 -16.08 1.55
N LEU A 107 11.59 -14.82 1.58
CA LEU A 107 12.43 -14.23 0.55
C LEU A 107 13.76 -14.97 0.40
N PHE A 108 14.38 -15.33 1.53
CA PHE A 108 15.58 -16.16 1.52
C PHE A 108 15.31 -17.53 0.88
N CYS A 109 14.21 -18.20 1.23
CA CYS A 109 13.83 -19.47 0.61
C CYS A 109 13.64 -19.34 -0.90
N ILE A 110 12.96 -18.28 -1.35
CA ILE A 110 12.78 -17.96 -2.77
C ILE A 110 14.13 -17.78 -3.47
N LEU A 111 15.06 -17.05 -2.85
CA LEU A 111 16.40 -16.85 -3.39
C LEU A 111 17.15 -18.17 -3.56
N VAL A 112 17.17 -19.02 -2.53
CA VAL A 112 17.84 -20.33 -2.57
C VAL A 112 17.25 -21.22 -3.67
N VAL A 113 15.92 -21.32 -3.73
CA VAL A 113 15.23 -22.11 -4.76
C VAL A 113 15.50 -21.55 -6.16
N ALA A 114 15.50 -20.23 -6.33
CA ALA A 114 15.80 -19.60 -7.62
C ALA A 114 17.23 -19.87 -8.07
N VAL A 115 18.23 -19.80 -7.17
CA VAL A 115 19.63 -20.12 -7.48
C VAL A 115 19.78 -21.59 -7.87
N ALA A 116 19.26 -22.51 -7.05
CA ALA A 116 19.32 -23.94 -7.32
C ALA A 116 18.60 -24.30 -8.63
N GLY A 117 17.39 -23.78 -8.83
CA GLY A 117 16.63 -23.96 -10.05
C GLY A 117 17.32 -23.40 -11.28
N THR A 118 18.03 -22.27 -11.15
CA THR A 118 18.84 -21.70 -12.25
C THR A 118 20.00 -22.60 -12.63
N ALA A 119 20.69 -23.19 -11.66
CA ALA A 119 21.77 -24.14 -11.89
C ALA A 119 21.25 -25.39 -12.61
N VAL A 120 20.17 -25.99 -12.10
CA VAL A 120 19.52 -27.17 -12.70
C VAL A 120 19.06 -26.86 -14.13
N TRP A 121 18.34 -25.76 -14.34
CA TRP A 121 17.89 -25.36 -15.68
C TRP A 121 19.08 -25.12 -16.62
N SER A 122 20.17 -24.54 -16.13
CA SER A 122 21.36 -24.30 -16.96
C SER A 122 22.07 -25.58 -17.41
N VAL A 123 22.05 -26.63 -16.58
CA VAL A 123 22.58 -27.95 -16.93
C VAL A 123 21.67 -28.67 -17.92
N LEU A 124 20.36 -28.74 -17.62
CA LEU A 124 19.38 -29.49 -18.42
C LEU A 124 19.17 -28.86 -19.80
N ASP A 125 19.08 -27.53 -19.88
CA ASP A 125 18.80 -26.80 -21.13
C ASP A 125 20.05 -26.07 -21.68
N ARG A 126 21.22 -26.72 -21.56
CA ARG A 126 22.52 -26.16 -21.99
C ARG A 126 22.62 -25.87 -23.49
N ARG A 127 21.85 -26.62 -24.31
CA ARG A 127 21.88 -26.52 -25.79
C ARG A 127 21.10 -25.31 -26.33
N ARG A 128 20.16 -24.76 -25.56
CA ARG A 128 19.31 -23.66 -26.03
C ARG A 128 20.07 -22.33 -26.04
N THR A 129 19.95 -21.63 -27.16
CA THR A 129 20.73 -20.41 -27.46
C THR A 129 20.04 -19.11 -27.07
N HIS A 130 18.72 -19.13 -26.85
CA HIS A 130 17.90 -17.96 -26.52
C HIS A 130 16.48 -18.37 -26.06
N TYR A 131 15.80 -17.45 -25.35
CA TYR A 131 14.45 -17.64 -24.81
C TYR A 131 13.48 -16.54 -25.23
N ARG A 132 13.61 -15.96 -26.43
CA ARG A 132 12.84 -14.75 -26.83
C ARG A 132 11.32 -14.88 -26.63
N THR A 133 10.71 -16.00 -27.01
CA THR A 133 9.25 -16.18 -26.81
C THR A 133 8.87 -16.24 -25.32
N LEU A 134 9.62 -17.00 -24.52
CA LEU A 134 9.37 -17.13 -23.08
C LEU A 134 9.61 -15.79 -22.37
N ALA A 135 10.68 -15.07 -22.74
CA ALA A 135 10.99 -13.74 -22.23
C ALA A 135 9.90 -12.73 -22.61
N GLY A 136 9.35 -12.80 -23.82
CA GLY A 136 8.23 -11.94 -24.23
C GLY A 136 7.00 -12.13 -23.34
N TRP A 137 6.60 -13.39 -23.07
CA TRP A 137 5.49 -13.68 -22.18
C TRP A 137 5.78 -13.29 -20.72
N TYR A 138 6.99 -13.57 -20.25
CA TYR A 138 7.44 -13.22 -18.92
C TYR A 138 7.40 -11.70 -18.68
N LEU A 139 7.91 -10.89 -19.62
CA LEU A 139 7.85 -9.43 -19.51
C LEU A 139 6.42 -8.90 -19.53
N VAL A 140 5.52 -9.51 -20.33
CA VAL A 140 4.08 -9.17 -20.29
C VAL A 140 3.48 -9.50 -18.93
N ALA A 141 3.81 -10.65 -18.34
CA ALA A 141 3.32 -11.04 -17.02
C ALA A 141 3.82 -10.09 -15.92
N ILE A 142 5.14 -9.83 -15.84
CA ILE A 142 5.71 -8.86 -14.88
C ILE A 142 5.07 -7.49 -15.04
N ARG A 143 4.85 -7.04 -16.28
CA ARG A 143 4.20 -5.76 -16.57
C ARG A 143 2.78 -5.69 -16.02
N ILE A 144 1.98 -6.74 -16.21
CA ILE A 144 0.60 -6.80 -15.70
C ILE A 144 0.60 -6.83 -14.17
N LEU A 145 1.50 -7.61 -13.55
CA LEU A 145 1.60 -7.72 -12.09
C LEU A 145 2.05 -6.40 -11.45
N LEU A 146 3.07 -5.74 -12.02
CA LEU A 146 3.52 -4.42 -11.58
C LEU A 146 2.43 -3.37 -11.74
N ALA A 147 1.74 -3.33 -12.90
CA ALA A 147 0.62 -2.42 -13.10
C ALA A 147 -0.50 -2.66 -12.09
N GLY A 148 -0.79 -3.92 -11.77
CA GLY A 148 -1.79 -4.26 -10.77
C GLY A 148 -1.48 -3.71 -9.38
N GLN A 149 -0.22 -3.85 -8.95
CA GLN A 149 0.27 -3.31 -7.67
C GLN A 149 0.24 -1.78 -7.65
N LEU A 150 0.69 -1.12 -8.72
CA LEU A 150 0.66 0.34 -8.83
C LEU A 150 -0.77 0.90 -8.85
N LEU A 151 -1.74 0.18 -9.46
CA LEU A 151 -3.16 0.55 -9.31
C LEU A 151 -3.60 0.39 -7.85
N SER A 152 -3.24 -0.71 -7.20
CA SER A 152 -3.66 -0.97 -5.81
C SER A 152 -3.17 0.11 -4.85
N PHE A 153 -1.87 0.44 -4.89
CA PHE A 153 -1.29 1.55 -4.12
C PHE A 153 -1.82 2.91 -4.58
N GLY A 154 -1.97 3.11 -5.88
CA GLY A 154 -2.38 4.40 -6.43
C GLY A 154 -3.80 4.78 -6.06
N PHE A 155 -4.73 3.82 -6.06
CA PHE A 155 -6.12 4.07 -5.67
C PHE A 155 -6.31 4.32 -4.17
N VAL A 156 -5.50 3.71 -3.29
CA VAL A 156 -5.58 4.00 -1.85
C VAL A 156 -5.00 5.37 -1.48
N LYS A 157 -4.19 5.96 -2.36
CA LYS A 157 -3.72 7.37 -2.25
C LYS A 157 -4.67 8.35 -2.94
N ALA A 158 -5.14 8.00 -4.14
CA ALA A 158 -6.08 8.83 -4.92
C ALA A 158 -7.46 8.93 -4.25
N ILE A 159 -7.86 7.92 -3.49
CA ILE A 159 -8.94 7.97 -2.50
C ILE A 159 -8.24 8.06 -1.14
N PRO A 160 -8.03 9.25 -0.55
CA PRO A 160 -7.04 9.51 0.51
C PRO A 160 -7.28 8.69 1.79
N THR A 161 -6.84 7.43 1.76
CA THR A 161 -7.14 6.39 2.76
C THR A 161 -5.89 5.68 3.23
N GLN A 162 -4.77 5.83 2.52
CA GLN A 162 -3.48 5.27 2.92
C GLN A 162 -2.84 6.13 4.01
N MET A 163 -2.84 7.46 3.84
CA MET A 163 -2.24 8.43 4.76
C MET A 163 -3.30 9.48 5.14
N PRO A 164 -4.35 9.09 5.90
CA PRO A 164 -5.46 9.98 6.19
C PRO A 164 -5.03 11.23 6.96
N GLU A 165 -5.89 12.26 6.94
CA GLU A 165 -5.73 13.47 7.74
C GLU A 165 -5.39 13.13 9.21
N PRO A 166 -4.44 13.86 9.84
CA PRO A 166 -4.08 13.65 11.24
C PRO A 166 -5.32 13.57 12.14
N SER A 167 -5.34 12.52 12.96
CA SER A 167 -6.41 12.32 13.94
C SER A 167 -6.47 13.48 14.94
N LEU A 168 -7.60 13.67 15.62
CA LEU A 168 -7.71 14.67 16.69
C LEU A 168 -6.68 14.43 17.80
N THR A 169 -6.37 13.16 18.06
CA THR A 169 -5.30 12.75 18.99
C THR A 169 -3.92 13.18 18.50
N THR A 170 -3.66 13.08 17.19
CA THR A 170 -2.38 13.49 16.59
C THR A 170 -2.13 14.98 16.75
N LEU A 171 -3.18 15.83 16.69
CA LEU A 171 -3.07 17.28 16.92
C LEU A 171 -2.58 17.63 18.34
N LEU A 172 -2.84 16.76 19.32
CA LEU A 172 -2.40 16.93 20.71
C LEU A 172 -1.04 16.27 21.00
N THR A 173 -0.55 15.45 20.07
CA THR A 173 0.70 14.71 20.25
C THR A 173 1.89 15.64 20.01
N ARG A 174 2.88 15.62 20.91
CA ARG A 174 4.09 16.42 20.71
C ARG A 174 4.86 15.86 19.52
N TYR A 175 5.46 16.73 18.72
CA TYR A 175 6.21 16.29 17.54
C TYR A 175 7.31 15.27 17.87
N GLY A 176 8.00 15.45 19.00
CA GLY A 176 9.05 14.52 19.45
C GLY A 176 8.57 13.13 19.89
N ASP A 177 7.26 12.96 20.13
CA ASP A 177 6.65 11.68 20.51
C ASP A 177 6.18 10.88 19.27
N LEU A 178 6.20 11.49 18.08
CA LEU A 178 5.85 10.82 16.82
C LEU A 178 7.02 9.95 16.34
N THR A 179 6.71 8.73 15.91
CA THR A 179 7.68 7.89 15.18
C THR A 179 8.00 8.51 13.81
N PRO A 180 9.14 8.18 13.18
CA PRO A 180 9.45 8.65 11.82
C PRO A 180 8.33 8.36 10.82
N MET A 181 7.75 7.16 10.86
CA MET A 181 6.59 6.81 10.04
C MET A 181 5.39 7.72 10.33
N ALA A 182 5.07 8.00 11.60
CA ALA A 182 3.94 8.86 11.96
C ALA A 182 4.14 10.31 11.49
N VAL A 183 5.39 10.81 11.50
CA VAL A 183 5.75 12.11 10.92
C VAL A 183 5.47 12.12 9.41
N LEU A 184 5.96 11.11 8.67
CA LEU A 184 5.73 11.00 7.23
C LEU A 184 4.24 10.90 6.90
N TRP A 185 3.48 10.08 7.63
CA TRP A 185 2.04 9.93 7.45
C TRP A 185 1.31 11.25 7.70
N SER A 186 1.67 11.95 8.77
CA SER A 186 1.04 13.24 9.10
C SER A 186 1.38 14.31 8.05
N GLN A 187 2.63 14.34 7.55
CA GLN A 187 3.05 15.26 6.50
C GLN A 187 2.19 15.10 5.24
N VAL A 188 2.00 13.86 4.77
CA VAL A 188 1.18 13.60 3.58
C VAL A 188 -0.29 13.86 3.88
N GLY A 189 -0.81 13.36 5.01
CA GLY A 189 -2.22 13.43 5.36
C GLY A 189 -2.76 14.84 5.62
N VAL A 190 -1.90 15.78 6.02
CA VAL A 190 -2.28 17.21 6.10
C VAL A 190 -2.70 17.76 4.74
N SER A 191 -2.13 17.24 3.63
CA SER A 191 -2.38 17.72 2.28
C SER A 191 -3.03 16.64 1.42
N ARG A 192 -4.37 16.56 1.47
CA ARG A 192 -5.15 15.66 0.60
C ARG A 192 -4.79 15.81 -0.89
N PRO A 193 -4.61 17.02 -1.46
CA PRO A 193 -4.18 17.15 -2.85
C PRO A 193 -2.82 16.50 -3.12
N TYR A 194 -1.89 16.56 -2.17
CA TYR A 194 -0.58 15.93 -2.30
C TYR A 194 -0.70 14.40 -2.30
N GLU A 195 -1.47 13.80 -1.38
CA GLU A 195 -1.72 12.34 -1.38
C GLU A 195 -2.37 11.89 -2.71
N ILE A 196 -3.36 12.65 -3.20
CA ILE A 196 -4.03 12.36 -4.48
C ILE A 196 -3.04 12.41 -5.65
N LEU A 197 -2.15 13.40 -5.69
CA LEU A 197 -1.13 13.52 -6.74
C LEU A 197 -0.13 12.37 -6.73
N LEU A 198 0.28 11.91 -5.54
CA LEU A 198 1.10 10.70 -5.41
C LEU A 198 0.36 9.49 -6.00
N GLY A 199 -0.91 9.28 -5.63
CA GLY A 199 -1.72 8.19 -6.18
C GLY A 199 -1.95 8.28 -7.69
N ALA A 200 -2.15 9.49 -8.21
CA ALA A 200 -2.32 9.74 -9.63
C ALA A 200 -1.06 9.39 -10.45
N ALA A 201 0.14 9.60 -9.89
CA ALA A 201 1.38 9.19 -10.53
C ALA A 201 1.45 7.66 -10.69
N GLU A 202 1.13 6.90 -9.63
CA GLU A 202 1.15 5.42 -9.68
C GLU A 202 0.08 4.87 -10.63
N ILE A 203 -1.14 5.42 -10.58
CA ILE A 203 -2.23 5.05 -11.50
C ILE A 203 -1.84 5.33 -12.95
N THR A 204 -1.23 6.50 -13.21
CA THR A 204 -0.77 6.87 -14.55
C THR A 204 0.29 5.90 -15.04
N ALA A 205 1.28 5.56 -14.20
CA ALA A 205 2.31 4.57 -14.53
C ALA A 205 1.68 3.22 -14.90
N ALA A 206 0.70 2.75 -14.11
CA ALA A 206 0.01 1.50 -14.36
C ALA A 206 -0.80 1.49 -15.67
N ILE A 207 -1.56 2.56 -15.95
CA ILE A 207 -2.32 2.68 -17.21
C ILE A 207 -1.35 2.67 -18.40
N LEU A 208 -0.25 3.41 -18.32
CA LEU A 208 0.77 3.43 -19.36
C LEU A 208 1.44 2.05 -19.55
N LEU A 209 1.65 1.28 -18.49
CA LEU A 209 2.17 -0.10 -18.56
C LEU A 209 1.20 -1.04 -19.28
N LEU A 210 -0.11 -0.92 -19.03
CA LEU A 210 -1.12 -1.80 -19.63
C LEU A 210 -1.37 -1.51 -21.11
N ILE A 211 -1.13 -0.27 -21.56
CA ILE A 211 -1.21 0.11 -22.97
C ILE A 211 0.14 -0.24 -23.64
N PRO A 212 0.20 -1.23 -24.56
CA PRO A 212 1.47 -1.74 -25.08
C PRO A 212 2.37 -0.70 -25.75
N ARG A 213 1.79 0.35 -26.32
CA ARG A 213 2.52 1.43 -26.99
C ARG A 213 3.20 2.40 -26.01
N THR A 214 2.67 2.54 -24.81
CA THR A 214 3.19 3.46 -23.78
C THR A 214 3.94 2.74 -22.67
N ALA A 215 4.05 1.41 -22.75
CA ALA A 215 4.61 0.59 -21.68
C ALA A 215 6.04 0.99 -21.27
N LEU A 216 6.84 1.51 -22.19
CA LEU A 216 8.17 2.03 -21.87
C LEU A 216 8.10 3.26 -20.95
N LEU A 217 7.22 4.22 -21.27
CA LEU A 217 6.98 5.40 -20.42
C LEU A 217 6.41 5.00 -19.07
N GLY A 218 5.47 4.05 -19.06
CA GLY A 218 4.92 3.50 -17.82
C GLY A 218 6.00 2.86 -16.94
N ALA A 219 6.94 2.10 -17.52
CA ALA A 219 8.04 1.49 -16.78
C ALA A 219 9.04 2.53 -16.24
N MET A 220 9.28 3.61 -16.99
CA MET A 220 10.11 4.73 -16.51
C MET A 220 9.46 5.47 -15.34
N LEU A 221 8.16 5.78 -15.44
CA LEU A 221 7.42 6.43 -14.37
C LEU A 221 7.33 5.53 -13.13
N ALA A 222 7.03 4.24 -13.32
CA ALA A 222 7.03 3.24 -12.25
C ALA A 222 8.39 3.14 -11.55
N LEU A 223 9.50 3.21 -12.29
CA LEU A 223 10.85 3.22 -11.70
C LEU A 223 11.05 4.42 -10.77
N ILE A 224 10.67 5.62 -11.20
CA ILE A 224 10.82 6.86 -10.42
C ILE A 224 9.96 6.80 -9.16
N ASP A 225 8.70 6.40 -9.34
CA ASP A 225 7.70 6.29 -8.29
C ASP A 225 8.11 5.26 -7.22
N THR A 226 8.42 4.03 -7.64
CA THR A 226 8.86 2.98 -6.71
C THR A 226 10.21 3.28 -6.07
N LEU A 227 11.11 4.00 -6.74
CA LEU A 227 12.36 4.47 -6.12
C LEU A 227 12.07 5.44 -4.97
N GLN A 228 11.16 6.38 -5.17
CA GLN A 228 10.76 7.32 -4.12
C GLN A 228 10.13 6.57 -2.93
N VAL A 229 9.25 5.60 -3.20
CA VAL A 229 8.66 4.75 -2.15
C VAL A 229 9.73 3.94 -1.40
N VAL A 230 10.71 3.35 -2.10
CA VAL A 230 11.82 2.63 -1.44
C VAL A 230 12.62 3.55 -0.53
N VAL A 231 12.95 4.76 -1.00
CA VAL A 231 13.68 5.74 -0.18
C VAL A 231 12.88 6.07 1.07
N LEU A 232 11.60 6.42 0.94
CA LEU A 232 10.74 6.71 2.09
C LEU A 232 10.65 5.53 3.06
N ASN A 233 10.51 4.31 2.55
CA ASN A 233 10.39 3.12 3.40
C ASN A 233 11.67 2.85 4.20
N MET A 234 12.84 3.11 3.61
CA MET A 234 14.13 2.94 4.27
C MET A 234 14.45 4.07 5.26
N THR A 235 14.05 5.32 4.97
CA THR A 235 14.40 6.49 5.79
C THR A 235 13.40 6.81 6.89
N PHE A 236 12.13 6.40 6.74
CA PHE A 236 11.07 6.61 7.75
C PHE A 236 10.59 5.30 8.40
N ASP A 237 11.33 4.21 8.19
CA ASP A 237 11.04 2.87 8.72
C ASP A 237 9.61 2.38 8.45
N VAL A 238 9.14 2.60 7.22
CA VAL A 238 7.85 2.06 6.79
C VAL A 238 8.00 0.56 6.53
N PRO A 239 7.13 -0.30 7.06
CA PRO A 239 7.31 -1.75 6.97
C PRO A 239 6.75 -2.35 5.67
N GLU A 240 7.18 -1.81 4.53
CA GLU A 240 6.86 -2.26 3.16
C GLU A 240 8.11 -2.32 2.25
N LYS A 241 9.30 -2.51 2.83
CA LYS A 241 10.61 -2.52 2.16
C LYS A 241 10.75 -3.69 1.18
N ILE A 242 10.26 -4.89 1.53
CA ILE A 242 10.30 -6.06 0.64
C ILE A 242 9.51 -5.75 -0.63
N SER A 243 8.24 -5.39 -0.48
CA SER A 243 7.33 -5.12 -1.61
C SER A 243 7.89 -4.01 -2.51
N SER A 244 8.18 -2.83 -1.95
CA SER A 244 8.59 -1.67 -2.75
C SER A 244 9.91 -1.90 -3.50
N THR A 245 10.88 -2.55 -2.87
CA THR A 245 12.17 -2.88 -3.51
C THR A 245 11.99 -3.84 -4.69
N HIS A 246 11.07 -4.80 -4.59
CA HIS A 246 10.80 -5.72 -5.69
C HIS A 246 10.05 -5.05 -6.84
N LEU A 247 9.13 -4.12 -6.56
CA LEU A 247 8.48 -3.33 -7.61
C LEU A 247 9.49 -2.43 -8.35
N LEU A 248 10.46 -1.87 -7.62
CA LEU A 248 11.59 -1.15 -8.21
C LEU A 248 12.40 -2.05 -9.15
N PHE A 249 12.79 -3.25 -8.69
CA PHE A 249 13.53 -4.19 -9.53
C PHE A 249 12.71 -4.73 -10.71
N MET A 250 11.40 -4.93 -10.57
CA MET A 250 10.53 -5.27 -11.69
C MET A 250 10.48 -4.13 -12.72
N SER A 251 10.45 -2.88 -12.28
CA SER A 251 10.53 -1.72 -13.18
C SER A 251 11.87 -1.69 -13.93
N MET A 252 12.99 -1.92 -13.23
CA MET A 252 14.31 -2.08 -13.87
C MET A 252 14.34 -3.24 -14.86
N LEU A 253 13.74 -4.38 -14.51
CA LEU A 253 13.66 -5.57 -15.35
C LEU A 253 12.89 -5.32 -16.65
N LEU A 254 11.80 -4.55 -16.59
CA LEU A 254 11.03 -4.14 -17.78
C LEU A 254 11.82 -3.18 -18.67
N LEU A 255 12.68 -2.34 -18.08
CA LEU A 255 13.55 -1.40 -18.79
C LEU A 255 14.83 -2.05 -19.33
N ALA A 256 15.28 -3.17 -18.77
CA ALA A 256 16.55 -3.81 -19.09
C ALA A 256 16.75 -4.11 -20.61
N PRO A 257 15.74 -4.59 -21.37
CA PRO A 257 15.88 -4.79 -22.81
C PRO A 257 16.07 -3.46 -23.59
N GLU A 258 15.67 -2.33 -23.00
CA GLU A 258 15.63 -1.02 -23.64
C GLU A 258 16.74 -0.08 -23.16
N THR A 259 17.53 -0.47 -22.15
CA THR A 259 18.55 0.38 -21.52
C THR A 259 19.53 0.97 -22.53
N GLN A 260 20.07 0.18 -23.46
CA GLN A 260 20.99 0.70 -24.47
C GLN A 260 20.33 1.74 -25.39
N ARG A 261 19.04 1.56 -25.71
CA ARG A 261 18.30 2.52 -26.52
C ARG A 261 18.06 3.82 -25.75
N LEU A 262 17.63 3.70 -24.50
CA LEU A 262 17.37 4.83 -23.63
C LEU A 262 18.63 5.66 -23.39
N LEU A 263 19.77 5.04 -23.08
CA LEU A 263 21.04 5.75 -22.87
C LEU A 263 21.50 6.47 -24.14
N ARG A 264 21.39 5.82 -25.30
CA ARG A 264 21.74 6.42 -26.61
C ARG A 264 20.89 7.64 -26.92
N MET A 265 19.59 7.56 -26.70
CA MET A 265 18.67 8.65 -26.95
C MET A 265 18.85 9.78 -25.92
N LEU A 266 18.82 9.47 -24.63
CA LEU A 266 18.69 10.47 -23.55
C LEU A 266 20.02 11.10 -23.14
N LEU A 267 21.11 10.33 -23.12
CA LEU A 267 22.42 10.81 -22.65
C LEU A 267 23.38 11.15 -23.78
N PHE A 268 23.28 10.44 -24.91
CA PHE A 268 24.23 10.59 -26.01
C PHE A 268 23.64 11.31 -27.23
N ASP A 269 22.37 11.74 -27.17
CA ASP A 269 21.63 12.42 -28.24
C ASP A 269 21.76 11.73 -29.61
N ARG A 270 21.68 10.39 -29.61
CA ARG A 270 21.81 9.57 -30.82
C ARG A 270 20.46 9.06 -31.27
N THR A 271 20.29 9.00 -32.60
CA THR A 271 19.16 8.29 -33.22
C THR A 271 19.19 6.81 -32.87
N THR A 272 18.01 6.22 -32.71
CA THR A 272 17.88 4.82 -32.30
C THR A 272 16.96 4.03 -33.21
N ALA A 273 17.32 2.76 -33.44
CA ALA A 273 16.51 1.82 -34.20
C ALA A 273 15.26 1.38 -33.42
N PRO A 274 14.25 0.78 -34.09
CA PRO A 274 13.09 0.20 -33.44
C PRO A 274 13.46 -0.79 -32.32
N SER A 275 12.56 -0.94 -31.35
CA SER A 275 12.77 -1.86 -30.24
C SER A 275 13.01 -3.29 -30.68
N THR A 276 14.02 -3.91 -30.07
CA THR A 276 14.33 -5.34 -30.21
C THR A 276 13.92 -6.15 -28.98
N ALA A 277 13.21 -5.51 -28.04
CA ALA A 277 12.71 -6.15 -26.82
C ALA A 277 11.87 -7.40 -27.17
N PRO A 278 11.98 -8.49 -26.40
CA PRO A 278 11.17 -9.67 -26.63
C PRO A 278 9.67 -9.36 -26.55
N TYR A 279 8.92 -9.71 -27.59
CA TYR A 279 7.48 -9.48 -27.66
C TYR A 279 6.77 -10.74 -28.19
N PRO A 280 5.78 -11.29 -27.46
CA PRO A 280 5.24 -12.61 -27.77
C PRO A 280 4.20 -12.61 -28.91
N PHE A 281 3.61 -11.45 -29.22
CA PHE A 281 2.52 -11.33 -30.19
C PHE A 281 3.03 -11.04 -31.60
N ARG A 282 2.76 -11.95 -32.54
CA ARG A 282 3.26 -11.87 -33.94
C ARG A 282 2.27 -11.23 -34.90
N THR A 283 0.97 -11.51 -34.75
CA THR A 283 -0.09 -11.05 -35.66
C THR A 283 -0.79 -9.79 -35.14
N THR A 284 -1.35 -8.98 -36.05
CA THR A 284 -2.15 -7.80 -35.66
C THR A 284 -3.38 -8.17 -34.84
N ALA A 285 -4.04 -9.29 -35.16
CA ALA A 285 -5.16 -9.81 -34.37
C ALA A 285 -4.74 -10.15 -32.93
N SER A 286 -3.64 -10.89 -32.75
CA SER A 286 -3.15 -11.25 -31.41
C SER A 286 -2.78 -10.02 -30.57
N ARG A 287 -2.19 -8.99 -31.19
CA ARG A 287 -1.90 -7.71 -30.52
C ARG A 287 -3.17 -6.98 -30.08
N ARG A 288 -4.21 -6.95 -30.93
CA ARG A 288 -5.50 -6.31 -30.61
C ARG A 288 -6.22 -7.05 -29.48
N ILE A 289 -6.29 -8.37 -29.54
CA ILE A 289 -6.89 -9.19 -28.47
C ILE A 289 -6.15 -8.99 -27.16
N ALA A 290 -4.82 -9.04 -27.17
CA ALA A 290 -4.02 -8.81 -25.97
C ALA A 290 -4.20 -7.40 -25.38
N ALA A 291 -4.36 -6.38 -26.21
CA ALA A 291 -4.68 -5.04 -25.77
C ALA A 291 -6.09 -4.96 -25.15
N LEU A 292 -7.09 -5.56 -25.80
CA LEU A 292 -8.46 -5.63 -25.28
C LEU A 292 -8.52 -6.33 -23.93
N LEU A 293 -7.85 -7.48 -23.79
CA LEU A 293 -7.79 -8.21 -22.52
C LEU A 293 -7.11 -7.42 -21.41
N GLN A 294 -6.05 -6.66 -21.72
CA GLN A 294 -5.40 -5.79 -20.75
C GLN A 294 -6.29 -4.61 -20.32
N VAL A 295 -7.04 -4.02 -21.26
CA VAL A 295 -8.03 -2.98 -20.93
C VAL A 295 -9.16 -3.55 -20.07
N ALA A 296 -9.69 -4.72 -20.42
CA ALA A 296 -10.71 -5.40 -19.64
C ALA A 296 -10.22 -5.72 -18.21
N LEU A 297 -8.98 -6.20 -18.08
CA LEU A 297 -8.34 -6.43 -16.78
C LEU A 297 -8.17 -5.12 -16.00
N ALA A 298 -7.75 -4.03 -16.66
CA ALA A 298 -7.61 -2.71 -16.03
C ALA A 298 -8.94 -2.23 -15.44
N VAL A 299 -10.03 -2.35 -16.22
CA VAL A 299 -11.38 -1.98 -15.79
C VAL A 299 -11.84 -2.87 -14.63
N TRP A 300 -11.64 -4.18 -14.74
CA TRP A 300 -11.96 -5.15 -13.70
C TRP A 300 -11.29 -4.82 -12.36
N MET A 301 -10.00 -4.53 -12.38
CA MET A 301 -9.25 -4.12 -11.19
C MET A 301 -9.73 -2.77 -10.68
N THR A 302 -9.87 -1.77 -11.55
CA THR A 302 -10.30 -0.41 -11.18
C THR A 302 -11.65 -0.42 -10.46
N VAL A 303 -12.64 -1.16 -10.96
CA VAL A 303 -13.95 -1.27 -10.31
C VAL A 303 -13.81 -1.82 -8.89
N ALA A 304 -12.99 -2.86 -8.69
CA ALA A 304 -12.74 -3.41 -7.37
C ALA A 304 -12.07 -2.40 -6.44
N LEU A 305 -11.02 -1.74 -6.93
CA LEU A 305 -10.19 -0.78 -6.19
C LEU A 305 -11.01 0.42 -5.74
N VAL A 306 -11.77 1.03 -6.66
CA VAL A 306 -12.67 2.15 -6.38
C VAL A 306 -13.74 1.76 -5.36
N HIS A 307 -14.39 0.60 -5.54
CA HIS A 307 -15.44 0.17 -4.63
C HIS A 307 -14.95 0.04 -3.18
N SER A 308 -13.80 -0.62 -2.94
CA SER A 308 -13.32 -0.76 -1.57
C SER A 308 -12.59 0.47 -1.04
N GLY A 309 -11.96 1.28 -1.90
CA GLY A 309 -11.42 2.59 -1.48
C GLY A 309 -12.55 3.50 -1.01
N TRP A 310 -13.67 3.52 -1.73
CA TRP A 310 -14.86 4.27 -1.35
C TRP A 310 -15.49 3.77 -0.04
N HIS A 311 -15.55 2.44 0.13
CA HIS A 311 -15.97 1.85 1.40
C HIS A 311 -15.02 2.24 2.55
N ALA A 312 -13.70 2.19 2.35
CA ALA A 312 -12.70 2.59 3.34
C ALA A 312 -12.83 4.08 3.71
N TRP A 313 -13.05 4.95 2.72
CA TRP A 313 -13.30 6.37 2.92
C TRP A 313 -14.53 6.62 3.81
N ARG A 314 -15.65 5.96 3.52
CA ARG A 314 -16.90 6.09 4.30
C ARG A 314 -16.88 5.43 5.67
N SER A 315 -16.01 4.45 5.90
CA SER A 315 -15.96 3.71 7.17
C SER A 315 -14.87 4.20 8.12
N GLY A 316 -13.75 4.70 7.59
CA GLY A 316 -12.60 5.14 8.39
C GLY A 316 -12.04 6.52 8.06
N GLY A 317 -12.40 7.09 6.90
CA GLY A 317 -11.97 8.42 6.46
C GLY A 317 -12.69 9.57 7.17
N PRO A 318 -12.57 10.80 6.64
CA PRO A 318 -13.23 11.99 7.19
C PRO A 318 -14.76 11.87 7.25
N ASP A 319 -15.35 11.22 6.26
CA ASP A 319 -16.81 11.02 6.11
C ASP A 319 -17.36 9.85 6.96
N ARG A 320 -16.52 9.25 7.81
CA ARG A 320 -16.97 8.19 8.71
C ARG A 320 -18.07 8.68 9.66
N PRO A 321 -18.96 7.78 10.12
CA PRO A 321 -19.88 8.10 11.22
C PRO A 321 -19.09 8.59 12.43
N LYS A 322 -19.43 9.79 12.90
CA LYS A 322 -18.78 10.42 14.06
C LYS A 322 -19.42 9.88 15.35
N PRO A 323 -18.63 9.55 16.38
CA PRO A 323 -19.17 9.11 17.67
C PRO A 323 -19.94 10.25 18.36
N PRO A 324 -20.81 9.92 19.34
CA PRO A 324 -21.33 10.91 20.28
C PRO A 324 -20.19 11.70 20.92
N LEU A 325 -20.41 13.00 21.15
CA LEU A 325 -19.40 13.93 21.67
C LEU A 325 -18.14 14.07 20.78
N TYR A 326 -18.23 13.81 19.47
CA TYR A 326 -17.08 13.95 18.57
C TYR A 326 -16.37 15.31 18.71
N GLY A 327 -15.09 15.27 19.05
CA GLY A 327 -14.28 16.47 19.29
C GLY A 327 -13.18 16.26 20.31
N ILE A 328 -12.46 17.37 20.56
CA ILE A 328 -11.46 17.50 21.62
C ILE A 328 -12.11 18.27 22.76
N TRP A 329 -11.96 17.79 23.99
CA TRP A 329 -12.60 18.36 25.18
C TRP A 329 -11.59 18.58 26.28
N SER A 330 -11.43 19.82 26.74
CA SER A 330 -10.66 20.16 27.94
C SER A 330 -11.45 19.79 29.18
N VAL A 331 -10.81 19.16 30.18
CA VAL A 331 -11.43 18.87 31.46
C VAL A 331 -11.26 20.07 32.40
N SER A 332 -12.26 20.96 32.43
CA SER A 332 -12.24 22.19 33.22
C SER A 332 -12.47 21.94 34.70
N GLN A 333 -13.40 21.04 35.04
CA GLN A 333 -13.65 20.60 36.41
C GLN A 333 -13.51 19.09 36.53
N TYR A 334 -12.84 18.63 37.58
CA TYR A 334 -12.70 17.21 37.91
C TYR A 334 -13.07 17.03 39.38
N LEU A 335 -14.19 16.37 39.66
CA LEU A 335 -14.59 15.96 41.00
C LEU A 335 -14.29 14.47 41.15
N ARG A 336 -13.68 14.08 42.26
CA ARG A 336 -13.48 12.69 42.67
C ARG A 336 -14.03 12.49 44.07
N ASP A 337 -14.96 11.56 44.22
CA ASP A 337 -15.71 11.28 45.44
C ASP A 337 -16.32 12.56 46.06
N GLY A 338 -16.80 13.45 45.19
CA GLY A 338 -17.40 14.75 45.57
C GLY A 338 -16.40 15.88 45.84
N LEU A 339 -15.08 15.62 45.83
CA LEU A 339 -14.05 16.62 46.09
C LEU A 339 -13.38 17.12 44.80
N PRO A 340 -13.14 18.44 44.65
CA PRO A 340 -12.43 18.97 43.49
C PRO A 340 -10.96 18.55 43.49
N VAL A 341 -10.52 18.00 42.36
CA VAL A 341 -9.13 17.62 42.10
C VAL A 341 -8.48 18.67 41.19
N PRO A 342 -7.55 19.50 41.70
CA PRO A 342 -6.91 20.54 40.92
C PRO A 342 -6.02 19.96 39.81
N PRO A 343 -5.79 20.69 38.70
CA PRO A 343 -4.99 20.24 37.56
C PRO A 343 -3.47 20.29 37.85
N LEU A 344 -3.00 19.50 38.81
CA LEU A 344 -1.58 19.40 39.15
C LEU A 344 -0.85 18.48 38.18
N ALA A 345 0.31 18.90 37.68
CA ALA A 345 1.14 18.09 36.76
C ALA A 345 1.60 16.75 37.36
N THR A 346 1.61 16.65 38.70
CA THR A 346 1.99 15.44 39.45
C THR A 346 0.85 14.46 39.67
N ASP A 347 -0.39 14.80 39.31
CA ASP A 347 -1.53 13.88 39.44
C ASP A 347 -1.57 12.91 38.25
N GLU A 348 -1.34 11.62 38.53
CA GLU A 348 -1.30 10.57 37.52
C GLU A 348 -2.69 10.11 37.07
N THR A 349 -3.72 10.41 37.85
CA THR A 349 -5.10 9.87 37.71
C THR A 349 -6.06 10.88 37.08
N ARG A 350 -5.82 12.18 37.26
CA ARG A 350 -6.66 13.23 36.69
C ARG A 350 -6.47 13.33 35.17
N TRP A 351 -7.57 13.35 34.45
CA TRP A 351 -7.55 13.60 33.01
C TRP A 351 -7.52 15.10 32.73
N LYS A 352 -6.65 15.50 31.80
CA LYS A 352 -6.51 16.87 31.30
C LYS A 352 -7.44 17.14 30.13
N THR A 353 -7.48 16.22 29.17
CA THR A 353 -8.22 16.34 27.92
C THR A 353 -8.86 15.00 27.59
N VAL A 354 -10.06 15.00 27.01
CA VAL A 354 -10.75 13.82 26.49
C VAL A 354 -11.02 14.03 25.00
N VAL A 355 -10.80 13.00 24.19
CA VAL A 355 -10.94 13.03 22.73
C VAL A 355 -11.82 11.89 22.28
N PHE A 356 -12.88 12.26 21.55
CA PHE A 356 -13.77 11.33 20.86
C PHE A 356 -13.59 11.52 19.36
N ASP A 357 -12.75 10.68 18.74
CA ASP A 357 -12.40 10.82 17.32
C ASP A 357 -12.92 9.65 16.46
N TYR A 358 -12.67 8.42 16.93
CA TYR A 358 -13.10 7.19 16.27
C TYR A 358 -14.20 6.48 17.09
N PRO A 359 -15.16 5.82 16.43
CA PRO A 359 -16.14 4.98 17.11
C PRO A 359 -15.46 3.93 18.01
N ARG A 360 -16.05 3.68 19.17
CA ARG A 360 -15.58 2.69 20.16
C ARG A 360 -14.17 2.94 20.73
N THR A 361 -13.65 4.16 20.58
CA THR A 361 -12.36 4.56 21.16
C THR A 361 -12.52 5.88 21.89
N LEU A 362 -12.10 5.92 23.15
CA LEU A 362 -11.94 7.14 23.93
C LEU A 362 -10.44 7.33 24.15
N THR A 363 -9.92 8.50 23.83
CA THR A 363 -8.54 8.87 24.16
C THR A 363 -8.57 9.95 25.22
N TYR A 364 -7.72 9.83 26.23
CA TYR A 364 -7.56 10.84 27.26
C TYR A 364 -6.09 11.23 27.40
N GLN A 365 -5.87 12.49 27.72
CA GLN A 365 -4.55 13.03 28.02
C GLN A 365 -4.39 13.15 29.53
N ARG A 366 -3.30 12.65 30.08
CA ARG A 366 -2.94 12.82 31.50
C ARG A 366 -2.34 14.21 31.76
N MET A 367 -2.12 14.54 33.03
CA MET A 367 -1.57 15.84 33.42
C MET A 367 -0.14 16.08 32.94
N ASP A 368 0.66 15.03 32.78
CA ASP A 368 2.02 15.07 32.21
C ASP A 368 2.05 15.27 30.67
N GLY A 369 0.88 15.20 30.03
CA GLY A 369 0.69 15.32 28.59
C GLY A 369 0.68 14.00 27.81
N THR A 370 0.91 12.87 28.48
CA THR A 370 0.85 11.55 27.85
C THR A 370 -0.58 11.23 27.40
N LEU A 371 -0.71 10.61 26.22
CA LEU A 371 -1.99 10.20 25.65
C LEU A 371 -2.17 8.70 25.86
N ALA A 372 -3.34 8.32 26.36
CA ALA A 372 -3.75 6.93 26.51
C ALA A 372 -5.12 6.73 25.89
N SER A 373 -5.32 5.60 25.24
CA SER A 373 -6.59 5.26 24.60
C SER A 373 -7.19 4.01 25.22
N ALA A 374 -8.49 4.04 25.45
CA ALA A 374 -9.29 2.92 25.94
C ALA A 374 -10.37 2.56 24.90
N PRO A 375 -10.62 1.26 24.68
CA PRO A 375 -11.80 0.81 23.97
C PRO A 375 -13.03 1.15 24.80
N VAL A 376 -14.08 1.61 24.13
CA VAL A 376 -15.35 1.95 24.77
C VAL A 376 -16.53 1.32 24.06
N ASP A 377 -17.53 0.96 24.85
CA ASP A 377 -18.88 0.66 24.36
C ASP A 377 -19.79 1.84 24.69
N VAL A 378 -20.45 2.40 23.68
CA VAL A 378 -21.26 3.61 23.82
C VAL A 378 -22.70 3.27 23.52
N ASP A 379 -23.53 3.29 24.56
CA ASP A 379 -24.97 3.19 24.45
C ASP A 379 -25.56 4.59 24.31
N THR A 380 -25.97 4.93 23.08
CA THR A 380 -26.60 6.21 22.75
C THR A 380 -28.02 6.34 23.26
N THR A 381 -28.67 5.26 23.68
CA THR A 381 -30.04 5.30 24.22
C THR A 381 -30.02 5.60 25.71
N SER A 382 -29.07 5.02 26.45
CA SER A 382 -28.87 5.30 27.88
C SER A 382 -27.83 6.38 28.18
N HIS A 383 -27.26 6.99 27.14
CA HIS A 383 -26.15 7.95 27.22
C HIS A 383 -24.98 7.45 28.09
N ARG A 384 -24.60 6.19 27.91
CA ARG A 384 -23.60 5.52 28.76
C ARG A 384 -22.38 5.09 27.96
N ILE A 385 -21.20 5.37 28.50
CA ILE A 385 -19.89 5.00 27.98
C ILE A 385 -19.29 4.00 28.96
N ARG A 386 -19.07 2.76 28.52
CA ARG A 386 -18.36 1.74 29.28
C ARG A 386 -16.92 1.67 28.79
N LEU A 387 -15.97 1.91 29.67
CA LEU A 387 -14.56 1.71 29.38
C LEU A 387 -14.24 0.22 29.53
N LEU A 388 -13.51 -0.33 28.58
CA LEU A 388 -13.15 -1.75 28.52
C LEU A 388 -11.64 -1.90 28.74
N GLU A 389 -11.23 -2.99 29.38
CA GLU A 389 -9.82 -3.28 29.57
C GLU A 389 -9.06 -3.55 28.25
N GLY A 390 -7.76 -3.23 28.26
CA GLY A 390 -6.83 -3.47 27.16
C GLY A 390 -6.75 -2.35 26.13
N ALA A 391 -5.90 -2.52 25.11
CA ALA A 391 -5.70 -1.50 24.07
C ALA A 391 -6.85 -1.48 23.04
N PRO A 392 -7.19 -0.31 22.47
CA PRO A 392 -8.06 -0.22 21.30
C PRO A 392 -7.45 -0.99 20.13
N ARG A 393 -8.30 -1.63 19.31
CA ARG A 393 -7.82 -2.37 18.14
C ARG A 393 -7.49 -1.40 17.00
N SER A 394 -6.25 -1.43 16.53
CA SER A 394 -5.80 -0.74 15.31
C SER A 394 -6.48 -1.39 14.09
N ARG A 395 -7.51 -0.73 13.53
CA ARG A 395 -8.36 -1.15 12.39
C ARG A 395 -9.46 -2.22 12.65
N PRO A 396 -10.61 -2.12 11.96
CA PRO A 396 -11.79 -2.98 12.14
C PRO A 396 -11.72 -4.31 11.36
N MET A 397 -10.58 -5.03 11.37
CA MET A 397 -10.40 -6.24 10.53
C MET A 397 -10.48 -7.58 11.26
N ALA A 398 -10.66 -7.62 12.58
CA ALA A 398 -10.86 -8.88 13.32
C ALA A 398 -12.28 -8.99 13.89
N PRO A 399 -12.93 -10.17 13.82
CA PRO A 399 -14.22 -10.43 14.46
C PRO A 399 -14.19 -10.08 15.96
N SER A 400 -15.34 -9.66 16.47
CA SER A 400 -15.56 -9.33 17.88
C SER A 400 -15.47 -10.58 18.75
N ASP A 401 -14.49 -10.62 19.66
CA ASP A 401 -14.66 -11.38 20.90
C ASP A 401 -15.31 -10.44 21.92
N HIS A 402 -16.53 -10.80 22.33
CA HIS A 402 -17.43 -9.96 23.12
C HIS A 402 -17.13 -9.94 24.63
N THR A 403 -15.91 -10.28 25.06
CA THR A 403 -15.60 -10.44 26.49
C THR A 403 -14.37 -9.64 26.89
N ARG A 404 -14.53 -8.31 27.01
CA ARG A 404 -13.59 -7.48 27.78
C ARG A 404 -14.31 -7.00 29.03
N ASN A 405 -13.64 -7.10 30.17
CA ASN A 405 -14.19 -6.63 31.43
C ASN A 405 -14.28 -5.10 31.42
N PRO A 406 -15.36 -4.52 31.96
CA PRO A 406 -15.48 -3.09 32.10
C PRO A 406 -14.51 -2.58 33.19
N SER A 407 -13.70 -1.57 32.87
CA SER A 407 -12.81 -0.88 33.81
C SER A 407 -13.43 0.40 34.39
N GLY A 408 -14.52 0.88 33.81
CA GLY A 408 -15.22 2.08 34.25
C GLY A 408 -16.52 2.30 33.49
N SER A 409 -17.40 3.14 34.04
CA SER A 409 -18.70 3.44 33.45
C SER A 409 -19.05 4.89 33.69
N LEU A 410 -19.16 5.66 32.60
CA LEU A 410 -19.55 7.06 32.62
C LEU A 410 -20.91 7.24 31.95
N VAL A 411 -21.74 8.12 32.50
CA VAL A 411 -22.94 8.66 31.85
C VAL A 411 -22.57 10.03 31.31
N PHE A 412 -22.96 10.32 30.06
CA PHE A 412 -22.70 11.61 29.46
C PHE A 412 -23.97 12.44 29.32
N GLN A 413 -23.82 13.74 29.48
CA GLN A 413 -24.83 14.76 29.17
C GLN A 413 -24.16 15.88 28.39
N GLN A 414 -24.85 16.42 27.40
CA GLN A 414 -24.34 17.54 26.59
C GLN A 414 -25.32 18.71 26.72
N PRO A 415 -25.22 19.52 27.79
CA PRO A 415 -26.14 20.65 28.02
C PRO A 415 -26.05 21.73 26.95
N ALA A 416 -24.88 21.91 26.32
CA ALA A 416 -24.65 22.84 25.22
C ALA A 416 -23.73 22.22 24.16
N PRO A 417 -23.68 22.75 22.92
CA PRO A 417 -22.80 22.21 21.87
C PRO A 417 -21.32 22.14 22.27
N ASP A 418 -20.87 23.07 23.11
CA ASP A 418 -19.47 23.22 23.52
C ASP A 418 -19.23 22.85 24.99
N GLU A 419 -20.22 22.27 25.66
CA GLU A 419 -20.14 21.82 27.06
C GLU A 419 -20.68 20.40 27.20
N ALA A 420 -19.95 19.53 27.89
CA ALA A 420 -20.39 18.19 28.24
C ALA A 420 -20.04 17.84 29.68
N VAL A 421 -20.82 16.96 30.29
CA VAL A 421 -20.58 16.45 31.64
C VAL A 421 -20.53 14.93 31.60
N LEU A 422 -19.47 14.36 32.15
CA LEU A 422 -19.33 12.90 32.34
C LEU A 422 -19.41 12.58 33.83
N THR A 423 -20.35 11.73 34.23
CA THR A 423 -20.54 11.33 35.63
C THR A 423 -20.56 9.82 35.75
N GLY A 424 -19.82 9.25 36.69
CA GLY A 424 -19.89 7.81 36.95
C GLY A 424 -18.66 7.30 37.67
N GLU A 425 -18.25 6.07 37.36
CA GLU A 425 -17.13 5.40 38.02
C GLU A 425 -15.92 5.28 37.09
N LEU A 426 -14.76 5.74 37.57
CA LEU A 426 -13.45 5.54 36.93
C LEU A 426 -12.46 5.07 37.99
N ASP A 427 -11.73 3.99 37.70
CA ASP A 427 -10.70 3.42 38.57
C ASP A 427 -11.18 3.19 40.03
N GLY A 428 -12.44 2.79 40.20
CA GLY A 428 -13.06 2.55 41.51
C GLY A 428 -13.54 3.79 42.26
N HIS A 429 -13.39 4.98 41.68
CA HIS A 429 -13.84 6.25 42.28
C HIS A 429 -15.04 6.83 41.55
N GLN A 430 -15.94 7.49 42.29
CA GLN A 430 -17.01 8.26 41.67
C GLN A 430 -16.43 9.59 41.16
N VAL A 431 -16.65 9.88 39.89
CA VAL A 431 -16.12 11.07 39.23
C VAL A 431 -17.20 11.88 38.53
N THR A 432 -17.02 13.19 38.52
CA THR A 432 -17.78 14.12 37.67
C THR A 432 -16.79 15.02 36.94
N LEU A 433 -16.84 14.97 35.61
CA LEU A 433 -15.96 15.72 34.71
C LEU A 433 -16.79 16.75 33.94
N THR A 434 -16.46 18.02 34.09
CA THR A 434 -17.01 19.07 33.21
C THR A 434 -16.03 19.29 32.06
N LEU A 435 -16.57 19.28 30.84
CA LEU A 435 -15.83 19.26 29.59
C LEU A 435 -16.16 20.49 28.76
N ASP A 436 -15.13 21.24 28.38
CA ASP A 436 -15.25 22.37 27.46
C ASP A 436 -14.66 22.01 26.10
N ARG A 437 -15.39 22.26 25.03
CA ARG A 437 -14.96 21.88 23.69
C ARG A 437 -13.80 22.76 23.22
N ILE A 438 -12.77 22.11 22.68
CA ILE A 438 -11.68 22.77 21.95
C ILE A 438 -11.99 22.63 20.46
N ASP A 439 -12.05 23.77 19.75
CA ASP A 439 -12.20 23.79 18.30
C ASP A 439 -10.94 23.19 17.63
N PRO A 440 -11.05 22.05 16.92
CA PRO A 440 -9.93 21.47 16.19
C PRO A 440 -9.36 22.37 15.10
N ASP A 441 -10.12 23.34 14.59
CA ASP A 441 -9.67 24.29 13.58
C ASP A 441 -8.88 25.46 14.20
N SER A 442 -8.78 25.55 15.53
CA SER A 442 -7.87 26.49 16.21
C SER A 442 -6.39 26.11 16.08
N PHE A 443 -6.10 24.84 15.74
CA PHE A 443 -4.73 24.36 15.58
C PHE A 443 -4.11 24.90 14.28
N PRO A 444 -2.86 25.41 14.28
CA PRO A 444 -2.20 25.92 13.08
C PRO A 444 -2.20 24.96 11.89
N GLN A 445 -2.10 23.66 12.16
CA GLN A 445 -2.11 22.61 11.14
C GLN A 445 -3.42 22.52 10.35
N ARG A 446 -4.56 22.95 10.93
CA ARG A 446 -5.88 22.93 10.30
C ARG A 446 -6.35 24.33 9.86
N SER A 447 -5.93 25.39 10.55
CA SER A 447 -6.27 26.77 10.19
C SER A 447 -5.44 27.35 9.04
N ALA A 448 -4.24 26.83 8.79
CA ALA A 448 -3.37 27.33 7.74
C ALA A 448 -3.82 26.89 6.34
N GLY A 449 -4.51 27.79 5.63
CA GLY A 449 -4.84 27.61 4.21
C GLY A 449 -3.73 28.01 3.23
N PHE A 450 -3.92 27.70 1.95
CA PHE A 450 -3.04 28.12 0.86
C PHE A 450 -3.01 29.65 0.71
N ARG A 451 -1.80 30.21 0.49
CA ARG A 451 -1.60 31.65 0.26
C ARG A 451 -0.58 31.85 -0.86
N TRP A 452 -0.95 32.63 -1.88
CA TRP A 452 -0.04 33.01 -2.96
C TRP A 452 1.10 33.94 -2.48
N VAL A 453 0.81 34.83 -1.53
CA VAL A 453 1.77 35.81 -1.00
C VAL A 453 2.00 35.53 0.49
N GLN A 454 3.26 35.34 0.86
CA GLN A 454 3.70 35.14 2.24
C GLN A 454 4.89 36.05 2.55
N ASN A 455 4.62 37.26 3.07
CA ASN A 455 5.67 38.22 3.40
C ASN A 455 6.49 37.80 4.64
N ARG A 456 5.90 36.98 5.50
CA ARG A 456 6.52 36.40 6.70
C ARG A 456 6.00 34.97 6.86
N PRO A 457 6.70 33.94 6.37
CA PRO A 457 6.30 32.56 6.58
C PRO A 457 6.40 32.21 8.08
N ASN A 458 5.40 31.50 8.59
CA ASN A 458 5.41 30.98 9.96
C ASN A 458 6.08 29.60 9.96
N PHE A 459 7.03 29.38 10.87
CA PHE A 459 7.69 28.09 11.12
C PHE A 459 7.47 27.65 12.56
#